data_AF-A0ABD0NT59-F1
#
_entry.id   AF-A0ABD0NT59-F1
#
_cell.length_a   1.000
_cell.length_b   1.000
_cell.length_c   1.000
_cell.angle_alpha   90.00
_cell.angle_beta   90.00
_cell.angle_gamma   90.00
#
_symmetry.space_group_name_H-M   'P 1'
#
loop_
_entity.id
_entity.type
_entity.pdbx_description
1 polymer ?
#
loop_
_entity_poly.entity_id
_entity_poly.type
_entity_poly.pdbx_seq_one_letter_code
_entity_poly.pdbx_strand_id
1 'polypeptide(L)'
;MVFAGLLGAGFECFGSQEKLRTRPLEHLFEVYVQVNREAESDERVRSAAAEFFRRLERREERALALWRQFREITVDEYKRIYE
;
A
#
# COMPACT_ATOMS: atom_id res chain seq x y z
N MET A 1 8.56 -5.73 -5.81
CA MET A 1 8.57 -4.27 -6.06
C MET A 1 7.21 -3.72 -6.48
N VAL A 2 6.43 -4.43 -7.31
CA VAL A 2 5.10 -3.98 -7.78
C VAL A 2 4.08 -3.76 -6.64
N PHE A 3 4.09 -4.61 -5.62
CA PHE A 3 3.17 -4.51 -4.46
C PHE A 3 3.28 -3.17 -3.72
N ALA A 4 4.49 -2.65 -3.51
CA ALA A 4 4.71 -1.42 -2.76
C ALA A 4 4.26 -0.16 -3.52
N GLY A 5 4.45 -0.14 -4.84
CA GLY A 5 4.02 0.98 -5.68
C GLY A 5 2.50 1.07 -5.78
N LEU A 6 1.85 -0.08 -6.05
CA LEU A 6 0.39 -0.15 -6.13
C LEU A 6 -0.27 0.14 -4.78
N LEU A 7 0.21 -0.46 -3.70
CA LEU A 7 -0.36 -0.23 -2.37
C LEU A 7 -0.21 1.24 -1.95
N GLY A 8 0.94 1.87 -2.22
CA GLY A 8 1.14 3.29 -1.92
C GLY A 8 0.17 4.21 -2.68
N ALA A 9 0.09 4.04 -4.00
CA ALA A 9 -0.85 4.82 -4.84
C ALA A 9 -2.31 4.53 -4.47
N GLY A 10 -2.65 3.26 -4.23
CA GLY A 10 -3.98 2.84 -3.82
C GLY A 10 -4.36 3.37 -2.44
N PHE A 11 -3.41 3.46 -1.51
CA PHE A 11 -3.66 3.96 -0.17
C PHE A 11 -3.92 5.47 -0.16
N GLU A 12 -3.32 6.24 -1.07
CA GLU A 12 -3.66 7.66 -1.23
C GLU A 12 -5.10 7.86 -1.75
N CYS A 13 -5.62 6.95 -2.57
CA CYS A 13 -6.98 7.06 -3.15
C CYS A 13 -8.07 6.37 -2.32
N PHE A 14 -7.78 5.19 -1.76
CA PHE A 14 -8.73 4.27 -1.13
C PHE A 14 -8.36 3.95 0.33
N GLY A 15 -7.24 4.46 0.82
CA GLY A 15 -6.79 4.25 2.19
C GLY A 15 -7.68 4.95 3.21
N SER A 16 -7.90 4.30 4.35
CA SER A 16 -8.60 4.86 5.50
C SER A 16 -7.78 4.64 6.76
N GLN A 17 -7.48 5.73 7.48
CA GLN A 17 -6.78 5.68 8.76
C GLN A 17 -7.60 4.99 9.85
N GLU A 18 -8.93 5.03 9.74
CA GLU A 18 -9.82 4.37 10.70
C GLU A 18 -9.78 2.85 10.51
N LYS A 19 -9.88 2.39 9.25
CA LYS A 19 -9.76 0.97 8.90
C LYS A 19 -8.37 0.41 9.20
N LEU A 20 -7.32 1.22 9.06
CA LEU A 20 -5.98 0.87 9.52
C LEU A 20 -5.89 0.64 11.03
N ARG A 21 -6.75 1.24 11.85
CA ARG A 21 -6.73 1.02 13.31
C ARG A 21 -7.52 -0.22 13.71
N THR A 22 -8.61 -0.51 13.00
CA THR A 22 -9.51 -1.61 13.36
C THR A 22 -9.09 -2.93 12.71
N ARG A 23 -8.78 -2.93 11.40
CA ARG A 23 -8.43 -4.12 10.62
C ARG A 23 -7.26 -3.80 9.67
N PRO A 24 -6.05 -3.58 10.22
CA PRO A 24 -4.91 -3.06 9.48
C PRO A 24 -4.51 -3.92 8.28
N LEU A 25 -4.27 -5.22 8.48
CA LEU A 25 -3.85 -6.13 7.40
C LEU A 25 -4.94 -6.28 6.33
N GLU A 26 -6.18 -6.47 6.77
CA GLU A 26 -7.30 -6.71 5.86
C GLU A 26 -7.58 -5.49 4.98
N HIS A 27 -7.55 -4.28 5.57
CA HIS A 27 -7.71 -3.04 4.82
C HIS A 27 -6.58 -2.82 3.82
N LEU A 28 -5.32 -3.10 4.18
CA LEU A 28 -4.21 -3.02 3.23
C LEU A 28 -4.39 -4.00 2.06
N PHE A 29 -4.91 -5.19 2.33
CA PHE A 29 -5.22 -6.17 1.30
C PHE A 29 -6.38 -5.72 0.40
N GLU A 30 -7.47 -5.19 0.97
CA GLU A 30 -8.60 -4.61 0.23
C GLU A 30 -8.12 -3.53 -0.74
N VAL A 31 -7.34 -2.57 -0.24
CA VAL A 31 -6.79 -1.47 -1.04
C VAL A 31 -5.91 -2.00 -2.16
N TYR A 32 -5.04 -2.98 -1.88
CA TYR A 32 -4.19 -3.60 -2.89
C TYR A 32 -5.00 -4.29 -4.00
N VAL A 33 -6.01 -5.08 -3.64
CA VAL A 33 -6.85 -5.78 -4.64
C VAL A 33 -7.62 -4.76 -5.49
N GLN A 34 -8.17 -3.74 -4.86
CA GLN A 34 -8.93 -2.69 -5.53
C GLN A 34 -8.06 -1.90 -6.51
N VAL A 35 -6.91 -1.40 -6.06
CA VAL A 35 -6.00 -0.64 -6.93
C VAL A 35 -5.39 -1.51 -8.03
N ASN A 36 -5.14 -2.79 -7.78
CA ASN A 36 -4.61 -3.69 -8.80
C ASN A 36 -5.65 -3.94 -9.91
N ARG A 37 -6.92 -4.13 -9.54
CA ARG A 37 -8.02 -4.25 -10.51
C ARG A 37 -8.23 -2.97 -11.30
N GLU A 38 -8.18 -1.82 -10.64
CA GLU A 38 -8.26 -0.52 -11.29
C GLU A 38 -7.05 -0.29 -12.22
N ALA A 39 -5.85 -0.70 -11.83
CA ALA A 39 -4.64 -0.55 -12.66
C ALA A 39 -4.66 -1.39 -13.94
N GLU A 40 -5.47 -2.45 -14.01
CA GLU A 40 -5.71 -3.21 -15.24
C GLU A 40 -6.60 -2.43 -16.23
N SER A 41 -7.49 -1.56 -15.74
CA SER A 41 -8.45 -0.81 -16.57
C SER A 41 -8.11 0.67 -16.74
N ASP A 42 -7.37 1.27 -15.82
CA ASP A 42 -7.02 2.69 -15.79
C ASP A 42 -5.50 2.88 -15.72
N GLU A 43 -4.94 3.36 -16.82
CA GLU A 43 -3.51 3.63 -16.95
C GLU A 43 -3.02 4.73 -15.98
N ARG A 44 -3.91 5.60 -15.49
CA ARG A 44 -3.58 6.64 -14.51
C ARG A 44 -3.17 6.04 -13.17
N VAL A 45 -3.85 4.97 -12.75
CA VAL A 45 -3.51 4.24 -11.52
C VAL A 45 -2.14 3.59 -11.64
N ARG A 46 -1.85 3.03 -12.81
CA ARG A 46 -0.54 2.44 -13.12
C ARG A 46 0.57 3.50 -13.13
N SER A 47 0.29 4.69 -13.66
CA SER A 47 1.19 5.85 -13.63
C SER A 47 1.43 6.35 -12.20
N ALA A 48 0.39 6.46 -11.38
CA ALA A 48 0.50 6.84 -9.97
C ALA A 48 1.33 5.83 -9.16
N ALA A 49 1.15 4.53 -9.40
CA ALA A 49 1.94 3.48 -8.78
C ALA A 49 3.43 3.55 -9.19
N ALA A 50 3.70 3.85 -10.47
CA ALA A 50 5.06 4.07 -10.96
C ALA A 50 5.68 5.37 -10.39
N GLU A 51 4.88 6.41 -10.16
CA GLU A 51 5.34 7.63 -9.48
C GLU A 51 5.67 7.36 -8.01
N PHE A 52 4.78 6.68 -7.28
CA PHE A 52 5.02 6.29 -5.89
C PHE A 52 6.29 5.43 -5.76
N PHE A 53 6.49 4.51 -6.70
CA PHE A 53 7.72 3.71 -6.77
C PHE A 53 8.96 4.59 -6.97
N ARG A 54 8.91 5.57 -7.89
CA ARG A 54 10.00 6.54 -8.07
C ARG A 54 10.28 7.35 -6.79
N ARG A 55 9.25 7.74 -6.04
CA ARG A 55 9.40 8.42 -4.74
C ARG A 55 10.10 7.53 -3.71
N LEU A 56 9.79 6.23 -3.68
CA LEU A 56 10.49 5.25 -2.84
C LEU A 56 11.97 5.09 -3.23
N GLU A 57 12.28 5.00 -4.52
CA GLU A 57 13.67 4.91 -5.02
C GLU A 57 14.48 6.16 -4.66
N ARG A 58 13.84 7.33 -4.73
CA ARG A 58 14.38 8.61 -4.30
C ARG A 58 14.49 8.75 -2.78
N ARG A 59 14.06 7.75 -2.02
CA ARG A 59 14.05 7.75 -0.55
C ARG A 59 13.30 8.95 0.03
N GLU A 60 12.22 9.36 -0.62
CA GLU A 60 11.37 10.42 -0.08
C GLU A 60 10.78 9.99 1.26
N GLU A 61 10.91 10.84 2.28
CA GLU A 61 10.56 10.50 3.66
C GLU A 61 9.10 10.07 3.81
N ARG A 62 8.17 10.72 3.09
CA ARG A 62 6.74 10.41 3.15
C ARG A 62 6.44 9.02 2.59
N ALA A 63 6.98 8.70 1.42
CA ALA A 63 6.79 7.40 0.79
C ALA A 63 7.43 6.28 1.61
N LEU A 64 8.64 6.52 2.14
CA LEU A 64 9.33 5.58 3.01
C LEU A 64 8.59 5.35 4.33
N ALA A 65 8.05 6.40 4.95
CA ALA A 65 7.28 6.29 6.19
C ALA A 65 6.02 5.42 5.99
N LEU A 66 5.25 5.68 4.93
CA LEU A 66 4.08 4.86 4.57
C LEU A 66 4.47 3.39 4.35
N TRP A 67 5.51 3.15 3.57
CA TRP A 67 5.95 1.79 3.28
C TRP A 67 6.46 1.05 4.52
N ARG A 68 7.17 1.73 5.43
CA ARG A 68 7.58 1.17 6.71
C ARG A 68 6.37 0.81 7.56
N GLN A 69 5.37 1.68 7.63
CA GLN A 69 4.13 1.42 8.35
C GLN A 69 3.41 0.17 7.81
N PHE A 70 3.27 0.04 6.49
CA PHE A 70 2.66 -1.15 5.88
C PHE A 70 3.45 -2.43 6.17
N ARG A 71 4.77 -2.34 6.13
CA ARG A 71 5.65 -3.47 6.46
C ARG A 71 5.49 -3.88 7.92
N GLU A 72 5.48 -2.94 8.86
CA GLU A 72 5.31 -3.23 10.28
C GLU A 72 3.97 -3.91 10.55
N ILE A 73 2.89 -3.37 9.99
CA ILE A 73 1.54 -3.97 10.08
C ILE A 73 1.53 -5.41 9.56
N THR A 74 2.05 -5.62 8.35
CA THR A 74 2.00 -6.95 7.71
C THR A 74 2.85 -7.95 8.46
N VAL A 75 4.01 -7.55 8.99
CA VAL A 75 4.88 -8.40 9.81
C VAL A 75 4.25 -8.74 11.14
N ASP A 76 3.65 -7.77 11.83
CA ASP A 76 3.01 -7.97 13.14
C ASP A 76 1.83 -8.94 13.03
N GLU A 77 0.98 -8.73 12.03
CA GLU A 77 -0.17 -9.61 11.78
C GLU A 77 0.24 -10.99 11.27
N TYR A 78 1.32 -11.08 10.46
CA TYR A 78 1.89 -12.40 10.11
C TYR A 78 2.39 -13.13 11.36
N LYS A 79 3.11 -12.46 12.27
CA LYS A 79 3.55 -13.11 13.50
C LYS A 79 2.36 -13.67 14.29
N ARG A 80 1.29 -12.89 14.43
CA ARG A 80 0.04 -13.33 15.08
C ARG A 80 -0.61 -14.55 14.45
N ILE A 81 -0.57 -14.70 13.12
CA ILE A 81 -1.18 -15.84 12.43
C ILE A 81 -0.35 -17.11 12.59
N TYR A 82 0.97 -16.98 12.72
CA TYR A 82 1.92 -18.10 12.77
C TYR A 82 2.43 -18.43 14.19
N GLU A 83 2.10 -17.64 15.21
CA GLU A 83 2.24 -17.98 16.65
C GLU A 83 1.01 -18.74 17.17
#